data_AF-A0A0K2V777-F1
#
_entry.id   AF-A0A0K2V777-F1
#
_cell.length_a   1.000
_cell.length_b   1.000
_cell.length_c   1.000
_cell.angle_alpha   90.00
_cell.angle_beta   90.00
_cell.angle_gamma   90.00
#
_symmetry.space_group_name_H-M   'P 1'
#
loop_
_entity.id
_entity.type
_entity.pdbx_description
1 polymer ?
#
loop_
_entity_poly.entity_id
_entity_poly.type
_entity_poly.pdbx_seq_one_letter_code
_entity_poly.pdbx_strand_id
1 'polypeptide(L)'
;MPLNKITKEYHPLGPPPTQPRTENFYPKLIDEKKYSKIPIVNSNDSSVASSELIIKNEQLLKEYNTFKDTVTAGDILFVAEPFVFVPSTATRGLRCEHCFKEKTYTHRLFSCPCCNYSIYCSESCAEKDKEFHGDECALFVESKRPPSSDTVRFTLRLLLKMRRNGGREADIVLDGDKKIYRRFYDLIDHFDDILHSSNRSQLVEHVYAEILKLMGSESAPDPNYFLEVYGRMVINSFHICDKTTQDK
;
A
#
# COMPACT_ATOMS: atom_id res chain seq x y z
N MET A 1 -13.82 -23.94 9.04
CA MET A 1 -13.71 -25.36 8.63
C MET A 1 -12.29 -25.59 8.15
N PRO A 2 -11.59 -26.66 8.57
CA PRO A 2 -10.19 -26.80 8.22
C PRO A 2 -10.03 -27.31 6.79
N LEU A 3 -9.40 -26.50 5.94
CA LEU A 3 -8.94 -26.84 4.60
C LEU A 3 -7.61 -27.60 4.73
N ASN A 4 -7.60 -28.90 5.01
CA ASN A 4 -6.36 -29.66 4.90
C ASN A 4 -6.61 -31.17 4.85
N LYS A 5 -6.38 -31.79 3.68
CA LYS A 5 -5.63 -33.06 3.51
C LYS A 5 -5.17 -33.18 2.05
N ILE A 6 -3.88 -32.98 1.79
CA ILE A 6 -3.01 -33.74 0.86
C ILE A 6 -1.59 -33.15 1.00
N THR A 7 -0.59 -34.03 1.20
CA THR A 7 0.84 -33.71 1.25
C THR A 7 1.47 -33.89 -0.14
N LYS A 8 2.31 -32.95 -0.58
CA LYS A 8 3.26 -33.16 -1.69
C LYS A 8 4.62 -32.55 -1.37
N GLU A 9 5.67 -33.32 -1.63
CA GLU A 9 7.07 -32.88 -1.59
C GLU A 9 7.46 -32.20 -2.92
N TYR A 10 8.32 -31.19 -2.87
CA TYR A 10 8.85 -30.47 -4.04
C TYR A 10 10.38 -30.46 -4.04
N HIS A 11 10.99 -30.71 -5.21
CA HIS A 11 12.44 -30.60 -5.49
C HIS A 11 12.77 -29.22 -6.12
N PRO A 12 14.06 -28.84 -6.28
CA PRO A 12 14.60 -27.57 -5.86
C PRO A 12 14.59 -26.53 -7.00
N LEU A 13 13.46 -26.30 -7.65
CA LEU A 13 13.26 -25.13 -8.52
C LEU A 13 11.80 -24.63 -8.50
N GLY A 14 11.02 -25.02 -7.49
CA GLY A 14 9.63 -24.58 -7.33
C GLY A 14 8.70 -25.02 -8.47
N PRO A 15 7.37 -24.99 -8.28
CA PRO A 15 6.45 -25.12 -9.39
C PRO A 15 6.67 -23.97 -10.40
N PRO A 16 6.43 -24.19 -11.71
CA PRO A 16 6.44 -23.11 -12.69
C PRO A 16 5.41 -22.03 -12.28
N PRO A 17 5.67 -20.74 -12.56
CA PRO A 17 4.73 -19.67 -12.25
C PRO A 17 3.46 -19.85 -13.11
N THR A 18 2.43 -20.47 -12.56
CA THR A 18 1.09 -20.43 -13.13
C THR A 18 0.31 -19.35 -12.42
N GLN A 19 0.21 -18.16 -13.02
CA GLN A 19 -0.92 -17.28 -12.72
C GLN A 19 -1.50 -16.68 -14.00
N PRO A 20 -2.47 -17.37 -14.59
CA PRO A 20 -3.68 -16.71 -15.03
C PRO A 20 -4.82 -17.23 -14.15
N ARG A 21 -5.10 -16.53 -13.06
CA ARG A 21 -6.44 -16.66 -12.46
C ARG A 21 -7.40 -16.06 -13.48
N THR A 22 -8.43 -16.83 -13.87
CA THR A 22 -9.40 -16.41 -14.89
C THR A 22 -10.36 -15.35 -14.38
N GLU A 23 -10.43 -15.16 -13.06
CA GLU A 23 -11.31 -14.22 -12.38
C GLU A 23 -10.50 -13.23 -11.57
N ASN A 24 -10.71 -11.93 -11.83
CA ASN A 24 -10.20 -10.86 -10.99
C ASN A 24 -11.19 -10.63 -9.84
N PHE A 25 -10.68 -10.56 -8.62
CA PHE A 25 -11.49 -10.12 -7.47
C PHE A 25 -11.46 -8.59 -7.37
N TYR A 26 -12.57 -7.97 -6.96
CA TYR A 26 -12.69 -6.51 -6.87
C TYR A 26 -12.92 -6.04 -5.43
N PRO A 27 -12.43 -4.85 -5.05
CA PRO A 27 -12.67 -4.29 -3.73
C PRO A 27 -14.16 -3.99 -3.53
N LYS A 28 -14.66 -4.17 -2.29
CA LYS A 28 -15.98 -3.64 -1.91
C LYS A 28 -15.93 -2.11 -1.86
N LEU A 29 -16.86 -1.45 -2.54
CA LEU A 29 -17.02 0.00 -2.52
C LEU A 29 -17.51 0.48 -1.14
N ILE A 30 -17.11 1.69 -0.76
CA ILE A 30 -17.55 2.33 0.50
C ILE A 30 -19.00 2.79 0.32
N ASP A 31 -19.88 2.46 1.27
CA ASP A 31 -21.17 3.17 1.39
C ASP A 31 -20.89 4.57 1.93
N GLU A 32 -20.85 5.55 1.04
CA GLU A 32 -20.57 6.96 1.33
C GLU A 32 -21.44 7.52 2.46
N LYS A 33 -22.64 6.95 2.66
CA LYS A 33 -23.57 7.41 3.70
C LYS A 33 -23.11 7.06 5.11
N LYS A 34 -22.35 5.97 5.29
CA LYS A 34 -21.94 5.45 6.61
C LYS A 34 -20.78 6.23 7.25
N TYR A 35 -19.96 6.93 6.45
CA TYR A 35 -18.77 7.66 6.89
C TYR A 35 -18.89 9.19 6.79
N SER A 36 -20.10 9.70 6.59
CA SER A 36 -20.43 11.11 6.30
C SER A 36 -20.24 12.13 7.45
N LYS A 37 -19.35 11.89 8.43
CA LYS A 37 -19.05 12.85 9.53
C LYS A 37 -17.70 13.56 9.43
N ILE A 38 -17.11 13.63 8.23
CA ILE A 38 -15.93 14.46 7.94
C ILE A 38 -16.32 15.34 6.73
N PRO A 39 -16.02 16.66 6.71
CA PRO A 39 -16.49 17.52 5.63
C PRO A 39 -15.80 17.12 4.32
N ILE A 40 -16.59 16.50 3.43
CA ILE A 40 -16.21 16.22 2.05
C ILE A 40 -16.56 17.47 1.24
N VAL A 41 -15.55 18.09 0.62
CA VAL A 41 -15.79 19.08 -0.42
C VAL A 41 -16.38 18.34 -1.61
N ASN A 42 -17.59 18.72 -1.99
CA ASN A 42 -18.36 18.13 -3.07
C ASN A 42 -17.57 18.11 -4.37
N SER A 43 -17.48 16.94 -5.01
CA SER A 43 -17.47 16.86 -6.47
C SER A 43 -18.54 15.89 -6.92
N ASN A 44 -19.66 16.46 -7.35
CA ASN A 44 -20.64 15.80 -8.21
C ASN A 44 -19.91 15.28 -9.45
N ASP A 45 -19.95 13.97 -9.72
CA ASP A 45 -20.62 13.45 -10.91
C ASP A 45 -20.58 11.93 -10.93
N SER A 46 -21.76 11.31 -10.91
CA SER A 46 -21.96 9.90 -11.22
C SER A 46 -22.34 9.77 -12.69
N SER A 47 -21.35 9.69 -13.57
CA SER A 47 -21.57 9.22 -14.95
C SER A 47 -20.27 8.66 -15.53
N VAL A 48 -20.33 7.38 -15.94
CA VAL A 48 -19.45 6.67 -16.89
C VAL A 48 -17.93 6.87 -16.73
N ALA A 49 -17.26 5.77 -16.37
CA ALA A 49 -15.82 5.58 -16.36
C ALA A 49 -15.08 6.25 -17.53
N SER A 50 -14.18 7.19 -17.19
CA SER A 50 -12.98 7.39 -18.01
C SER A 50 -12.03 6.23 -17.74
N SER A 51 -11.83 5.40 -18.77
CA SER A 51 -10.96 4.22 -18.83
C SER A 51 -9.46 4.54 -18.88
N GLU A 52 -9.06 5.78 -18.62
CA GLU A 52 -7.69 6.25 -18.77
C GLU A 52 -6.83 5.93 -17.54
N LEU A 53 -5.60 5.48 -17.79
CA LEU A 53 -4.60 5.23 -16.76
C LEU A 53 -4.07 6.55 -16.19
N ILE A 54 -3.80 6.58 -14.89
CA ILE A 54 -3.17 7.72 -14.22
C ILE A 54 -1.67 7.42 -14.11
N ILE A 55 -0.85 8.10 -14.91
CA ILE A 55 0.60 7.88 -14.90
C ILE A 55 1.25 8.71 -13.78
N LYS A 56 1.81 8.05 -12.76
CA LYS A 56 2.29 8.72 -11.53
C LYS A 56 3.73 9.20 -11.63
N ASN A 57 4.61 8.47 -12.31
CA ASN A 57 6.03 8.81 -12.37
C ASN A 57 6.47 9.61 -13.60
N GLU A 58 5.57 9.97 -14.53
CA GLU A 58 5.97 10.61 -15.79
C GLU A 58 6.73 11.93 -15.59
N GLN A 59 6.24 12.79 -14.69
CA GLN A 59 6.87 14.07 -14.39
C GLN A 59 8.26 13.88 -13.79
N LEU A 60 8.41 12.93 -12.86
CA LEU A 60 9.70 12.63 -12.23
C LEU A 60 10.69 12.06 -13.25
N LEU A 61 10.25 11.15 -14.12
CA LEU A 61 11.10 10.59 -15.18
C LEU A 61 11.62 11.67 -16.12
N LYS A 62 10.80 12.70 -16.42
CA LYS A 62 11.20 13.89 -17.20
C LYS A 62 12.18 14.77 -16.44
N GLU A 63 11.90 15.08 -15.17
CA GLU A 63 12.74 15.91 -14.31
C GLU A 63 14.16 15.33 -14.17
N TYR A 64 14.27 14.02 -13.98
CA TYR A 64 15.55 13.33 -13.81
C TYR A 64 16.19 12.87 -15.12
N ASN A 65 15.59 13.22 -16.27
CA ASN A 65 16.07 12.85 -17.61
C ASN A 65 16.44 11.36 -17.73
N THR A 66 15.52 10.49 -17.31
CA THR A 66 15.76 9.03 -17.20
C THR A 66 15.75 8.30 -18.55
N PHE A 67 15.22 8.94 -19.60
CA PHE A 67 15.19 8.38 -20.96
C PHE A 67 16.46 8.77 -21.72
N LYS A 68 17.52 7.96 -21.59
CA LYS A 68 18.81 8.19 -22.26
C LYS A 68 19.17 7.01 -23.15
N ASP A 69 19.70 7.32 -24.34
CA ASP A 69 20.22 6.32 -25.28
C ASP A 69 21.50 5.63 -24.76
N THR A 70 22.23 6.31 -23.87
CA THR A 70 23.43 5.77 -23.22
C THR A 70 23.37 6.01 -21.72
N VAL A 71 23.71 4.95 -20.96
CA VAL A 71 23.72 4.97 -19.50
C VAL A 71 25.15 5.01 -18.99
N THR A 72 25.42 5.92 -18.07
CA THR A 72 26.70 6.09 -17.38
C THR A 72 26.56 5.90 -15.88
N ALA A 73 27.69 5.66 -15.19
CA ALA A 73 27.68 5.48 -13.74
C ALA A 73 27.12 6.72 -13.02
N GLY A 74 26.14 6.50 -12.15
CA GLY A 74 25.45 7.56 -11.41
C GLY A 74 24.16 8.05 -12.07
N ASP A 75 23.83 7.58 -13.28
CA ASP A 75 22.56 7.90 -13.92
C ASP A 75 21.36 7.31 -13.18
N ILE A 76 20.28 8.09 -13.11
CA ILE A 76 19.00 7.65 -12.55
C ILE A 76 18.23 6.94 -13.67
N LEU A 77 18.01 5.63 -13.47
CA LEU A 77 17.32 4.79 -14.45
C LEU A 77 15.81 4.75 -14.24
N PHE A 78 15.38 4.96 -13.01
CA PHE A 78 13.99 4.90 -12.61
C PHE A 78 13.78 5.77 -11.37
N VAL A 79 12.64 6.45 -11.35
CA VAL A 79 12.20 7.24 -10.21
C VAL A 79 10.68 7.09 -10.12
N ALA A 80 10.17 6.94 -8.91
CA ALA A 80 8.75 6.86 -8.62
C ALA A 80 8.48 7.29 -7.18
N GLU A 81 7.25 7.70 -6.92
CA GLU A 81 6.76 7.87 -5.55
C GLU A 81 6.24 6.52 -5.03
N PRO A 82 6.30 6.27 -3.71
CA PRO A 82 5.72 5.05 -3.16
C PRO A 82 4.20 5.00 -3.42
N PHE A 83 3.71 3.89 -3.96
CA PHE A 83 2.28 3.67 -4.16
C PHE A 83 1.50 3.82 -2.85
N VAL A 84 2.03 3.25 -1.77
CA VAL A 84 1.71 3.59 -0.39
C VAL A 84 2.98 3.47 0.45
N PHE A 85 2.97 4.08 1.63
CA PHE A 85 4.03 3.90 2.62
C PHE A 85 3.47 3.92 4.05
N VAL A 86 4.18 3.31 4.99
CA VAL A 86 3.96 3.47 6.43
C VAL A 86 5.29 3.67 7.13
N PRO A 87 5.43 4.69 8.00
CA PRO A 87 6.50 4.71 8.99
C PRO A 87 6.38 3.51 9.93
N SER A 88 7.51 2.97 10.36
CA SER A 88 7.48 1.85 11.30
C SER A 88 6.85 2.27 12.62
N THR A 89 5.94 1.43 13.12
CA THR A 89 5.32 1.54 14.43
C THR A 89 6.36 1.62 15.56
N ALA A 90 7.53 1.00 15.38
CA ALA A 90 8.65 1.10 16.31
C ALA A 90 9.25 2.52 16.40
N THR A 91 9.12 3.31 15.33
CA THR A 91 9.59 4.71 15.26
C THR A 91 8.47 5.73 15.50
N ARG A 92 7.26 5.28 15.86
CA ARG A 92 6.15 6.18 16.17
C ARG A 92 6.54 7.09 17.34
N GLY A 93 6.28 8.38 17.17
CA GLY A 93 6.68 9.42 18.12
C GLY A 93 8.02 10.07 17.79
N LEU A 94 8.82 9.42 16.95
CA LEU A 94 10.19 9.83 16.63
C LEU A 94 10.33 10.39 15.22
N ARG A 95 9.40 10.12 14.30
CA ARG A 95 9.47 10.61 12.91
C ARG A 95 8.14 11.19 12.45
N CYS A 96 8.20 12.19 11.59
CA CYS A 96 7.03 12.71 10.89
C CYS A 96 6.44 11.62 9.99
N GLU A 97 5.12 11.45 10.02
CA GLU A 97 4.43 10.41 9.24
C GLU A 97 4.52 10.62 7.74
N HIS A 98 4.65 11.86 7.27
CA HIS A 98 4.73 12.17 5.84
C HIS A 98 6.16 12.20 5.31
N CYS A 99 7.04 12.98 5.94
CA CYS A 99 8.38 13.27 5.41
C CYS A 99 9.49 12.43 6.04
N PHE A 100 9.16 11.54 6.97
CA PHE A 100 10.08 10.63 7.68
C PHE A 100 11.20 11.30 8.49
N LYS A 101 11.24 12.63 8.54
CA LYS A 101 12.24 13.39 9.31
C LYS A 101 12.09 13.09 10.80
N GLU A 102 13.23 12.87 11.44
CA GLU A 102 13.32 12.64 12.87
C GLU A 102 12.93 13.88 13.67
N LYS A 103 12.34 13.62 14.83
CA LYS A 103 12.09 14.60 15.87
C LYS A 103 13.44 15.09 16.39
N THR A 104 13.64 16.41 16.32
CA THR A 104 14.80 17.07 16.91
C THR A 104 14.34 18.17 17.86
N TYR A 105 15.27 18.84 18.53
CA TYR A 105 14.95 19.99 19.38
C TYR A 105 14.33 21.16 18.60
N THR A 106 14.72 21.34 17.34
CA THR A 106 14.16 22.33 16.40
C THR A 106 12.99 21.78 15.58
N HIS A 107 12.87 20.46 15.47
CA HIS A 107 11.84 19.78 14.69
C HIS A 107 10.88 19.03 15.60
N ARG A 108 9.93 19.77 16.18
CA ARG A 108 8.90 19.20 17.05
C ARG A 108 7.83 18.50 16.21
N LEU A 109 7.27 17.44 16.77
CA LEU A 109 6.14 16.71 16.21
C LEU A 109 4.89 16.95 17.03
N PHE A 110 3.73 17.04 16.39
CA PHE A 110 2.43 17.08 17.02
C PHE A 110 1.56 15.93 16.52
N SER A 111 0.65 15.45 17.35
CA SER A 111 -0.27 14.37 16.99
C SER A 111 -1.47 14.88 16.22
N CYS A 112 -1.99 14.06 15.32
CA CYS A 112 -3.29 14.27 14.68
C CYS A 112 -4.37 14.46 15.76
N PRO A 113 -5.11 15.58 15.76
CA PRO A 113 -6.08 15.87 16.81
C PRO A 113 -7.29 14.92 16.80
N CYS A 114 -7.54 14.24 15.69
CA CYS A 114 -8.66 13.31 15.54
C CYS A 114 -8.37 11.93 16.14
N CYS A 115 -7.33 11.24 15.64
CA CYS A 115 -7.02 9.87 16.05
C CYS A 115 -5.95 9.77 17.15
N ASN A 116 -5.20 10.85 17.42
CA ASN A 116 -4.04 10.89 18.33
C ASN A 116 -2.93 9.87 18.01
N TYR A 117 -2.99 9.21 16.85
CA TYR A 117 -2.05 8.16 16.45
C TYR A 117 -0.93 8.70 15.54
N SER A 118 -1.31 9.24 14.38
CA SER A 118 -0.36 9.80 13.41
C SER A 118 0.23 11.11 13.92
N ILE A 119 1.51 11.35 13.64
CA ILE A 119 2.23 12.54 14.09
C ILE A 119 2.91 13.26 12.92
N TYR A 120 2.98 14.58 13.00
CA TYR A 120 3.49 15.40 11.91
C TYR A 120 4.39 16.51 12.44
N CYS A 121 5.32 16.96 11.61
CA CYS A 121 6.17 18.11 11.92
C CYS A 121 5.56 19.46 11.54
N SER A 122 4.54 19.46 10.68
CA SER A 122 3.85 20.66 10.21
C SER A 122 2.47 20.32 9.69
N GLU A 123 1.57 21.30 9.67
CA GLU A 123 0.25 21.17 9.04
C GLU A 123 0.37 20.81 7.55
N SER A 124 1.40 21.33 6.86
CA SER A 124 1.68 20.95 5.47
C SER A 124 1.98 19.46 5.32
N CYS A 125 2.72 18.84 6.25
CA CYS A 125 2.93 17.40 6.23
C CYS A 125 1.64 16.62 6.53
N ALA A 126 0.81 17.11 7.45
CA ALA A 126 -0.48 16.50 7.75
C ALA A 126 -1.43 16.54 6.53
N GLU A 127 -1.50 17.66 5.82
CA GLU A 127 -2.34 17.79 4.62
C GLU A 127 -1.83 16.92 3.47
N LYS A 128 -0.51 16.80 3.29
CA LYS A 128 0.05 15.91 2.27
C LYS A 128 -0.14 14.43 2.58
N ASP A 129 -0.11 14.01 3.84
CA ASP A 129 -0.41 12.62 4.23
C ASP A 129 -1.91 12.33 4.21
N LYS A 130 -2.79 13.32 4.08
CA LYS A 130 -4.24 13.15 4.13
C LYS A 130 -4.78 12.14 3.10
N GLU A 131 -4.13 12.01 1.95
CA GLU A 131 -4.45 10.96 0.96
C GLU A 131 -4.34 9.57 1.60
N PHE A 132 -3.29 9.30 2.39
CA PHE A 132 -3.09 8.01 3.05
C PHE A 132 -3.77 7.92 4.42
N HIS A 133 -3.69 9.01 5.19
CA HIS A 133 -4.15 9.08 6.56
C HIS A 133 -5.66 9.24 6.71
N GLY A 134 -6.33 9.95 5.79
CA GLY A 134 -7.71 10.39 5.99
C GLY A 134 -8.67 9.25 6.35
N ASP A 135 -8.64 8.16 5.58
CA ASP A 135 -9.50 7.00 5.84
C ASP A 135 -9.02 6.18 7.05
N GLU A 136 -7.72 5.93 7.19
CA GLU A 136 -7.21 5.18 8.36
C GLU A 136 -7.49 5.93 9.67
N CYS A 137 -7.49 7.27 9.64
CA CYS A 137 -7.80 8.12 10.79
C CYS A 137 -9.21 7.85 11.31
N ALA A 138 -10.20 7.82 10.40
CA ALA A 138 -11.58 7.53 10.74
C ALA A 138 -11.71 6.12 11.35
N LEU A 139 -11.02 5.14 10.77
CA LEU A 139 -11.01 3.76 11.28
C LEU A 139 -10.35 3.64 12.66
N PHE A 140 -9.27 4.36 12.92
CA PHE A 140 -8.63 4.36 14.26
C PHE A 140 -9.56 4.98 15.32
N VAL A 141 -10.31 6.02 14.96
CA VAL A 141 -11.31 6.63 15.85
C VAL A 141 -12.48 5.68 16.10
N GLU A 142 -13.04 5.08 15.06
CA GLU A 142 -14.21 4.19 15.13
C GLU A 142 -13.88 2.89 15.89
N SER A 143 -12.79 2.22 15.50
CA SER A 143 -12.35 0.97 16.14
C SER A 143 -11.76 1.17 17.53
N LYS A 144 -11.38 2.41 17.88
CA LYS A 144 -10.63 2.79 19.09
C LYS A 144 -9.34 1.99 19.26
N ARG A 145 -8.73 1.57 18.15
CA ARG A 145 -7.56 0.71 18.13
C ARG A 145 -6.54 1.20 17.11
N PRO A 146 -5.26 1.34 17.49
CA PRO A 146 -4.19 1.48 16.52
C PRO A 146 -3.95 0.14 15.80
N PRO A 147 -3.26 0.15 14.65
CA PRO A 147 -2.83 -1.07 14.00
C PRO A 147 -1.81 -1.81 14.87
N SER A 148 -1.89 -3.14 14.89
CA SER A 148 -1.06 -4.01 15.73
C SER A 148 0.35 -4.24 15.19
N SER A 149 0.60 -3.97 13.90
CA SER A 149 1.91 -4.09 13.26
C SER A 149 2.03 -3.22 12.02
N ASP A 150 3.27 -3.04 11.54
CA ASP A 150 3.59 -2.36 10.28
C ASP A 150 2.89 -3.03 9.10
N THR A 151 2.91 -4.37 9.07
CA THR A 151 2.24 -5.17 8.03
C THR A 151 0.73 -4.91 8.01
N VAL A 152 0.08 -4.88 9.18
CA VAL A 152 -1.37 -4.60 9.27
C VAL A 152 -1.67 -3.19 8.76
N ARG A 153 -0.89 -2.18 9.19
CA ARG A 153 -1.10 -0.79 8.74
C ARG A 153 -0.84 -0.62 7.25
N PHE A 154 0.23 -1.22 6.72
CA PHE A 154 0.57 -1.15 5.30
C PHE A 154 -0.50 -1.82 4.44
N THR A 155 -0.97 -3.00 4.85
CA THR A 155 -2.09 -3.69 4.19
C THR A 155 -3.36 -2.84 4.23
N LEU A 156 -3.66 -2.21 5.36
CA LEU A 156 -4.80 -1.30 5.48
C LEU A 156 -4.72 -0.13 4.48
N ARG A 157 -3.58 0.58 4.41
CA ARG A 157 -3.38 1.69 3.47
C ARG A 157 -3.50 1.22 2.01
N LEU A 158 -2.96 0.04 1.67
CA LEU A 158 -3.15 -0.56 0.35
C LEU A 158 -4.63 -0.76 0.03
N LEU A 159 -5.37 -1.45 0.91
CA LEU A 159 -6.80 -1.74 0.70
C LEU A 159 -7.62 -0.47 0.54
N LEU A 160 -7.33 0.57 1.33
CA LEU A 160 -7.99 1.87 1.24
C LEU A 160 -7.68 2.58 -0.08
N LYS A 161 -6.41 2.57 -0.51
CA LYS A 161 -6.02 3.11 -1.82
C LYS A 161 -6.69 2.36 -2.97
N MET A 162 -6.79 1.03 -2.89
CA MET A 162 -7.47 0.24 -3.92
C MET A 162 -8.96 0.57 -4.03
N ARG A 163 -9.65 0.86 -2.92
CA ARG A 163 -11.06 1.32 -2.93
C ARG A 163 -11.23 2.67 -3.62
N ARG A 164 -10.22 3.53 -3.55
CA ARG A 164 -10.20 4.86 -4.19
C ARG A 164 -9.70 4.80 -5.64
N ASN A 165 -9.95 3.69 -6.33
CA ASN A 165 -9.53 3.45 -7.70
C ASN A 165 -8.00 3.47 -7.92
N GLY A 166 -7.21 3.15 -6.90
CA GLY A 166 -5.75 3.06 -7.00
C GLY A 166 -5.26 2.06 -8.06
N GLY A 167 -6.10 1.10 -8.46
CA GLY A 167 -5.80 0.18 -9.57
C GLY A 167 -5.70 0.84 -10.95
N ARG A 168 -6.08 2.12 -11.09
CA ARG A 168 -5.87 2.92 -12.31
C ARG A 168 -4.50 3.60 -12.35
N GLU A 169 -3.81 3.70 -11.22
CA GLU A 169 -2.47 4.27 -11.18
C GLU A 169 -1.48 3.30 -11.83
N ALA A 170 -0.64 3.84 -12.69
CA ALA A 170 0.41 3.13 -13.38
C ALA A 170 1.70 3.92 -13.33
N ASP A 171 2.82 3.21 -13.35
CA ASP A 171 4.14 3.78 -13.60
C ASP A 171 4.62 3.36 -14.99
N ILE A 172 5.34 4.27 -15.64
CA ILE A 172 6.13 3.95 -16.82
C ILE A 172 7.36 3.17 -16.36
N VAL A 173 7.53 1.98 -16.91
CA VAL A 173 8.73 1.16 -16.78
C VAL A 173 9.32 0.99 -18.19
N LEU A 174 10.65 0.90 -18.28
CA LEU A 174 11.35 0.66 -19.53
C LEU A 174 11.62 -0.83 -19.72
N ASP A 175 11.26 -1.34 -20.89
CA ASP A 175 11.65 -2.66 -21.40
C ASP A 175 12.41 -2.46 -22.71
N GLY A 176 13.74 -2.34 -22.60
CA GLY A 176 14.57 -1.78 -23.67
C GLY A 176 14.12 -0.36 -24.03
N ASP A 177 13.86 -0.13 -25.31
CA ASP A 177 13.38 1.18 -25.82
C ASP A 177 11.87 1.39 -25.66
N LYS A 178 11.13 0.38 -25.16
CA LYS A 178 9.67 0.43 -25.06
C LYS A 178 9.24 0.89 -23.66
N LYS A 179 8.31 1.84 -23.65
CA LYS A 179 7.57 2.20 -22.43
C LYS A 179 6.45 1.19 -22.22
N ILE A 180 6.47 0.53 -21.07
CA ILE A 180 5.37 -0.29 -20.58
C ILE A 180 4.73 0.40 -19.38
N TYR A 181 3.43 0.23 -19.23
CA TYR A 181 2.67 0.77 -18.10
C TYR A 181 2.42 -0.35 -17.10
N ARG A 182 2.96 -0.20 -15.90
CA ARG A 182 2.83 -1.20 -14.84
C ARG A 182 1.93 -0.66 -13.74
N ARG A 183 0.86 -1.39 -13.44
CA ARG A 183 -0.10 -1.10 -12.37
C ARG A 183 0.09 -2.06 -11.21
N PHE A 184 -0.63 -1.80 -10.12
CA PHE A 184 -0.73 -2.73 -8.99
C PHE A 184 -1.22 -4.12 -9.41
N TYR A 185 -2.22 -4.19 -10.31
CA TYR A 185 -2.76 -5.48 -10.76
C TYR A 185 -1.76 -6.32 -11.56
N ASP A 186 -0.75 -5.69 -12.16
CA ASP A 186 0.30 -6.34 -12.94
C ASP A 186 1.43 -6.88 -12.04
N LEU A 187 1.32 -6.74 -10.71
CA LEU A 187 2.23 -7.35 -9.73
C LEU A 187 1.88 -8.82 -9.47
N ILE A 188 2.91 -9.65 -9.28
CA ILE A 188 2.77 -11.06 -8.90
C ILE A 188 2.32 -11.15 -7.45
N ASP A 189 1.37 -12.05 -7.16
CA ASP A 189 0.79 -12.18 -5.82
C ASP A 189 1.07 -13.50 -5.11
N HIS A 190 1.49 -14.55 -5.83
CA HIS A 190 1.71 -15.88 -5.25
C HIS A 190 0.52 -16.41 -4.43
N PHE A 191 -0.72 -16.06 -4.82
CA PHE A 191 -1.97 -16.42 -4.14
C PHE A 191 -2.05 -17.91 -3.79
N ASP A 192 -1.89 -18.79 -4.78
CA ASP A 192 -2.00 -20.24 -4.58
C ASP A 192 -0.88 -20.78 -3.67
N ASP A 193 0.34 -20.28 -3.84
CA ASP A 193 1.49 -20.67 -3.00
C ASP A 193 1.30 -20.26 -1.54
N ILE A 194 0.69 -19.10 -1.29
CA ILE A 194 0.37 -18.62 0.06
C ILE A 194 -0.79 -19.43 0.64
N LEU A 195 -1.86 -19.65 -0.14
CA LEU A 195 -3.04 -20.41 0.29
C LEU A 195 -2.68 -21.85 0.69
N HIS A 196 -1.78 -22.48 -0.05
CA HIS A 196 -1.38 -23.87 0.18
C HIS A 196 -0.20 -24.02 1.16
N SER A 197 0.34 -22.92 1.69
CA SER A 197 1.41 -22.94 2.69
C SER A 197 0.85 -22.75 4.10
N SER A 198 0.96 -23.77 4.96
CA SER A 198 0.40 -23.73 6.32
C SER A 198 0.90 -22.57 7.18
N ASN A 199 2.19 -22.21 7.05
CA ASN A 199 2.78 -21.14 7.85
C ASN A 199 2.35 -19.75 7.34
N ARG A 200 2.29 -19.59 6.01
CA ARG A 200 1.90 -18.31 5.39
C ARG A 200 0.40 -18.07 5.52
N SER A 201 -0.42 -19.11 5.37
CA SER A 201 -1.87 -19.01 5.52
C SER A 201 -2.26 -18.55 6.93
N GLN A 202 -1.63 -19.07 7.98
CA GLN A 202 -1.86 -18.62 9.36
C GLN A 202 -1.51 -17.13 9.56
N LEU A 203 -0.42 -16.66 8.95
CA LEU A 203 -0.04 -15.26 9.02
C LEU A 203 -1.07 -14.37 8.30
N VAL A 204 -1.52 -14.78 7.12
CA VAL A 204 -2.56 -14.07 6.36
C VAL A 204 -3.87 -14.01 7.15
N GLU A 205 -4.30 -15.12 7.74
CA GLU A 205 -5.50 -15.19 8.59
C GLU A 205 -5.38 -14.23 9.78
N HIS A 206 -4.22 -14.17 10.43
CA HIS A 206 -3.97 -13.24 11.52
C HIS A 206 -4.08 -11.78 11.06
N VAL A 207 -3.43 -11.42 9.95
CA VAL A 207 -3.48 -10.05 9.41
C VAL A 207 -4.92 -9.71 8.98
N TYR A 208 -5.65 -10.64 8.35
CA TYR A 208 -7.04 -10.42 7.95
C TYR A 208 -7.96 -10.22 9.16
N ALA A 209 -7.76 -10.98 10.25
CA ALA A 209 -8.51 -10.79 11.49
C ALA A 209 -8.27 -9.39 12.09
N GLU A 210 -7.05 -8.86 12.02
CA GLU A 210 -6.74 -7.49 12.45
C GLU A 210 -7.40 -6.45 11.54
N ILE A 211 -7.42 -6.68 10.22
CA ILE A 211 -8.15 -5.83 9.27
C ILE A 211 -9.66 -5.83 9.56
N LEU A 212 -10.26 -6.98 9.88
CA LEU A 212 -11.67 -7.05 10.28
C LEU A 212 -11.94 -6.25 11.56
N LYS A 213 -11.02 -6.23 12.51
CA LYS A 213 -11.14 -5.41 13.74
C LYS A 213 -11.05 -3.92 13.47
N LEU A 214 -10.27 -3.50 12.45
CA LEU A 214 -10.09 -2.10 12.10
C LEU A 214 -11.19 -1.58 11.18
N MET A 215 -11.58 -2.34 10.16
CA MET A 215 -12.56 -1.93 9.14
C MET A 215 -14.00 -2.30 9.49
N GLY A 216 -14.20 -3.35 10.31
CA GLY A 216 -15.50 -4.00 10.48
C GLY A 216 -15.80 -5.00 9.35
N SER A 217 -16.57 -6.05 9.65
CA SER A 217 -16.90 -7.14 8.72
C SER A 217 -17.63 -6.68 7.45
N GLU A 218 -18.52 -5.71 7.59
CA GLU A 218 -19.29 -5.15 6.47
C GLU A 218 -18.40 -4.40 5.48
N SER A 219 -17.47 -3.61 6.01
CA SER A 219 -16.60 -2.76 5.20
C SER A 219 -15.35 -3.50 4.74
N ALA A 220 -14.92 -4.59 5.38
CA ALA A 220 -13.73 -5.36 4.99
C ALA A 220 -13.93 -6.04 3.62
N PRO A 221 -12.84 -6.18 2.83
CA PRO A 221 -12.91 -6.83 1.52
C PRO A 221 -13.23 -8.32 1.65
N ASP A 222 -13.62 -8.93 0.54
CA ASP A 222 -13.67 -10.38 0.41
C ASP A 222 -12.30 -11.02 0.78
N PRO A 223 -12.26 -12.18 1.47
CA PRO A 223 -11.01 -12.82 1.86
C PRO A 223 -10.08 -13.18 0.68
N ASN A 224 -10.62 -13.54 -0.48
CA ASN A 224 -9.79 -13.84 -1.66
C ASN A 224 -9.18 -12.55 -2.23
N TYR A 225 -9.96 -11.47 -2.31
CA TYR A 225 -9.41 -10.17 -2.68
C TYR A 225 -8.33 -9.69 -1.68
N PHE A 226 -8.57 -9.92 -0.38
CA PHE A 226 -7.58 -9.61 0.64
C PHE A 226 -6.26 -10.37 0.40
N LEU A 227 -6.33 -11.69 0.21
CA LEU A 227 -5.14 -12.51 -0.03
C LEU A 227 -4.42 -12.08 -1.32
N GLU A 228 -5.16 -11.69 -2.36
CA GLU A 228 -4.60 -11.15 -3.59
C GLU A 228 -3.76 -9.88 -3.36
N VAL A 229 -4.30 -8.92 -2.59
CA VAL A 229 -3.60 -7.66 -2.26
C VAL A 229 -2.43 -7.94 -1.31
N TYR A 230 -2.64 -8.78 -0.30
CA TYR A 230 -1.62 -9.19 0.66
C TYR A 230 -0.44 -9.88 -0.03
N GLY A 231 -0.73 -10.77 -0.98
CA GLY A 231 0.27 -11.46 -1.78
C GLY A 231 1.15 -10.49 -2.56
N ARG A 232 0.55 -9.54 -3.29
CA ARG A 232 1.30 -8.48 -3.99
C ARG A 232 2.16 -7.67 -3.03
N MET A 233 1.62 -7.34 -1.85
CA MET A 233 2.34 -6.61 -0.82
C MET A 233 3.59 -7.35 -0.34
N VAL A 234 3.47 -8.60 0.11
CA VAL A 234 4.61 -9.30 0.73
C VAL A 234 5.72 -9.64 -0.26
N ILE A 235 5.42 -9.68 -1.56
CA ILE A 235 6.38 -10.02 -2.61
C ILE A 235 7.02 -8.77 -3.23
N ASN A 236 6.31 -7.64 -3.29
CA ASN A 236 6.74 -6.46 -4.04
C ASN A 236 6.99 -5.23 -3.17
N SER A 237 6.94 -5.36 -1.83
CA SER A 237 7.23 -4.24 -0.92
C SER A 237 8.72 -4.00 -0.71
N PHE A 238 9.05 -2.76 -0.36
CA PHE A 238 10.42 -2.33 -0.07
C PHE A 238 10.48 -1.76 1.34
N HIS A 239 11.63 -1.94 2.00
CA HIS A 239 11.95 -1.23 3.23
C HIS A 239 12.63 0.10 2.90
N ILE A 240 12.12 1.19 3.48
CA ILE A 240 12.78 2.50 3.46
C ILE A 240 13.72 2.53 4.66
N CYS A 241 15.02 2.53 4.39
CA CYS A 241 16.05 2.59 5.43
C CYS A 241 16.64 3.99 5.51
N ASP A 242 17.02 4.41 6.72
CA ASP A 242 17.88 5.58 6.86
C ASP A 242 19.24 5.31 6.24
N LYS A 243 19.98 6.40 5.96
CA LYS A 243 21.39 6.29 5.66
C LYS A 243 22.07 5.59 6.83
N THR A 244 22.60 4.39 6.61
CA THR A 244 23.52 3.79 7.57
C THR A 244 24.64 4.80 7.79
N THR A 245 24.90 5.15 9.04
CA THR A 245 26.13 5.84 9.44
C THR A 245 27.31 4.91 9.18
N GLN A 246 27.67 4.74 7.90
CA GLN A 246 29.03 4.36 7.52
C GLN A 246 29.81 5.66 7.53
N ASP A 247 30.48 5.89 8.67
CA ASP A 247 31.74 6.64 8.84
C ASP A 247 31.88 7.06 10.30
N LYS A 248 32.39 6.13 11.13
CA LYS A 248 33.34 6.40 12.21
C LYS A 248 34.28 5.21 12.37
#